data_AF-A0AAN7P0R4-F1
#
_entry.id   AF-A0AAN7P0R4-F1
#
_cell.length_a   1.000
_cell.length_b   1.000
_cell.length_c   1.000
_cell.angle_alpha   90.00
_cell.angle_beta   90.00
_cell.angle_gamma   90.00
#
_symmetry.space_group_name_H-M   'P 1'
#
loop_
_entity.id
_entity.type
_entity.pdbx_description
1 polymer ?
#
loop_
_entity_poly.entity_id
_entity_poly.type
_entity_poly.pdbx_seq_one_letter_code
_entity_poly.pdbx_strand_id
1 'polypeptide(L)'
;MIFLVAIVLLTAGYLDIRPSIYLPYASECMCKKGADPDKAYGFIYSLKYPNDPCLKCFVRCSSTSIGYFNSFGEPQDEVILRYAPEVPQQVLDTCRNQTKNELDLCEKLFKYSRCFISYFL
;
A
#
# COMPACT_ATOMS: atom_id res chain seq x y z
N MET A 1 -15.28 18.33 -17.55
CA MET A 1 -14.57 17.38 -18.43
C MET A 1 -13.05 17.40 -18.26
N ILE A 2 -12.39 18.55 -18.05
CA ILE A 2 -10.92 18.62 -17.88
C ILE A 2 -10.43 17.96 -16.57
N PHE A 3 -11.19 18.06 -15.47
CA PHE A 3 -10.85 17.45 -14.17
C PHE A 3 -10.84 15.91 -14.18
N LEU A 4 -11.68 15.26 -15.00
CA LEU A 4 -11.73 13.79 -15.07
C LEU A 4 -10.54 13.20 -15.84
N VAL A 5 -10.03 13.91 -16.85
CA VAL A 5 -8.90 13.45 -17.67
C VAL A 5 -7.58 13.45 -16.87
N ALA A 6 -7.41 14.42 -15.96
CA ALA A 6 -6.25 14.45 -15.07
C ALA A 6 -6.24 13.24 -14.11
N ILE A 7 -7.38 12.89 -13.50
CA ILE A 7 -7.48 11.74 -12.59
C ILE A 7 -7.14 10.43 -13.33
N VAL A 8 -7.67 10.21 -14.54
CA VAL A 8 -7.41 8.98 -15.31
C VAL A 8 -5.93 8.83 -15.71
N LEU A 9 -5.24 9.92 -16.08
CA LEU A 9 -3.81 9.87 -16.44
C LEU A 9 -2.90 9.67 -15.22
N LEU A 10 -3.28 10.18 -14.05
CA LEU A 10 -2.54 10.03 -12.80
C LEU A 10 -2.66 8.61 -12.22
N THR A 11 -3.80 7.93 -12.43
CA THR A 11 -4.02 6.55 -11.94
C THR A 11 -3.16 5.49 -12.64
N ALA A 12 -2.79 5.68 -13.90
CA ALA A 12 -2.04 4.67 -14.66
C ALA A 12 -0.61 4.52 -14.13
N GLY A 13 0.11 5.62 -13.89
CA GLY A 13 1.54 5.59 -13.54
C GLY A 13 1.86 4.75 -12.30
N TYR A 14 1.27 5.09 -11.16
CA TYR A 14 1.53 4.36 -9.90
C TYR A 14 1.01 2.91 -9.94
N LEU A 15 -0.20 2.69 -10.48
CA LEU A 15 -0.79 1.34 -10.53
C LEU A 15 -0.02 0.42 -11.48
N ASP A 16 0.53 0.94 -12.57
CA ASP A 16 1.33 0.18 -13.53
C ASP A 16 2.69 -0.25 -12.95
N ILE A 17 3.35 0.63 -12.18
CA ILE A 17 4.67 0.30 -11.58
C ILE A 17 4.55 -0.55 -10.33
N ARG A 18 3.40 -0.55 -9.64
CA ARG A 18 3.22 -1.21 -8.34
C ARG A 18 3.67 -2.66 -8.31
N PRO A 19 3.38 -3.52 -9.31
CA PRO A 19 3.92 -4.89 -9.33
C PRO A 19 5.45 -4.93 -9.25
N SER A 20 6.15 -4.09 -10.00
CA SER A 20 7.62 -4.05 -9.99
C SER A 20 8.23 -3.71 -8.62
N ILE A 21 7.49 -2.95 -7.81
CA ILE A 21 7.90 -2.54 -6.46
C ILE A 21 7.68 -3.68 -5.46
N TYR A 22 6.56 -4.39 -5.55
CA TYR A 22 6.17 -5.41 -4.56
C TYR A 22 6.74 -6.81 -4.86
N LEU A 23 6.88 -7.20 -6.14
CA LEU A 23 7.29 -8.54 -6.53
C LEU A 23 8.65 -8.99 -5.96
N PRO A 24 9.69 -8.13 -5.86
CA PRO A 24 10.98 -8.53 -5.28
C PRO A 24 10.88 -9.06 -3.84
N TYR A 25 9.87 -8.60 -3.09
CA TYR A 25 9.66 -8.95 -1.68
C TYR A 25 8.55 -9.98 -1.47
N ALA A 26 7.81 -10.32 -2.54
CA ALA A 26 6.57 -11.09 -2.43
C ALA A 26 6.82 -12.51 -1.88
N SER A 27 7.79 -13.24 -2.45
CA SER A 27 8.10 -14.62 -2.02
C SER A 27 8.50 -14.71 -0.55
N GLU A 28 9.42 -13.84 -0.13
CA GLU A 28 9.88 -13.78 1.26
C GLU A 28 8.74 -13.46 2.23
N CYS A 29 7.94 -12.45 1.91
CA CYS A 29 6.84 -12.03 2.78
C CYS A 29 5.67 -13.02 2.81
N MET A 30 5.37 -13.69 1.71
CA MET A 30 4.38 -14.77 1.68
C MET A 30 4.82 -15.93 2.58
N CYS A 31 6.08 -16.37 2.46
CA CYS A 31 6.63 -17.44 3.28
C CYS A 31 6.63 -17.08 4.78
N LYS A 32 7.15 -15.89 5.13
CA LYS A 32 7.23 -15.45 6.54
C LYS A 32 5.88 -15.29 7.22
N LYS A 33 4.84 -14.95 6.47
CA LYS A 33 3.51 -14.60 7.02
C LYS A 33 2.43 -15.62 6.73
N GLY A 34 2.73 -16.66 5.94
CA GLY A 34 1.75 -17.66 5.52
C GLY A 34 0.64 -17.06 4.68
N ALA A 35 0.92 -16.01 3.90
CA ALA A 35 -0.09 -15.40 3.04
C ALA A 35 -0.37 -16.28 1.83
N ASP A 36 -1.66 -16.47 1.56
CA ASP A 36 -2.13 -17.16 0.38
C ASP A 36 -1.66 -16.43 -0.89
N PRO A 37 -1.00 -17.13 -1.84
CA PRO A 37 -0.46 -16.51 -3.04
C PRO A 37 -1.50 -15.76 -3.87
N ASP A 38 -2.71 -16.29 -4.01
CA ASP A 38 -3.77 -15.66 -4.81
C ASP A 38 -4.24 -14.36 -4.16
N LYS A 39 -4.33 -14.33 -2.83
CA LYS A 39 -4.63 -13.10 -2.07
C LYS A 39 -3.49 -12.09 -2.18
N ALA A 40 -2.24 -12.53 -2.09
CA ALA A 40 -1.07 -11.65 -2.20
C ALA A 40 -0.97 -11.03 -3.60
N TYR A 41 -1.09 -11.83 -4.65
CA TYR A 41 -1.10 -11.34 -6.03
C TYR A 41 -2.34 -10.51 -6.33
N GLY A 42 -3.52 -10.86 -5.79
CA GLY A 42 -4.71 -10.02 -5.86
C GLY A 42 -4.51 -8.64 -5.23
N PHE A 43 -3.81 -8.57 -4.10
CA PHE A 43 -3.40 -7.29 -3.51
C PHE A 43 -2.44 -6.53 -4.43
N ILE A 44 -1.40 -7.17 -4.99
CA ILE A 44 -0.38 -6.51 -5.83
C ILE A 44 -0.96 -5.98 -7.14
N TYR A 45 -1.68 -6.83 -7.88
CA TYR A 45 -2.07 -6.55 -9.27
C TYR A 45 -3.48 -5.97 -9.41
N SER A 46 -4.36 -6.19 -8.43
CA SER A 46 -5.79 -5.91 -8.59
C SER A 46 -6.39 -5.13 -7.44
N LEU A 47 -5.55 -4.56 -6.55
CA LEU A 47 -5.99 -3.77 -5.40
C LEU A 47 -7.03 -4.51 -4.53
N LYS A 48 -6.95 -5.84 -4.45
CA LYS A 48 -7.86 -6.62 -3.60
C LYS A 48 -7.41 -6.56 -2.14
N TYR A 49 -8.33 -6.13 -1.27
CA TYR A 49 -8.12 -6.04 0.18
C TYR A 49 -9.09 -6.97 0.95
N PRO A 50 -9.05 -8.29 0.76
CA PRO A 50 -9.85 -9.20 1.57
C PRO A 50 -9.44 -9.11 3.04
N ASN A 51 -10.41 -9.31 3.94
CA ASN A 51 -10.16 -9.32 5.38
C ASN A 51 -9.47 -10.63 5.81
N ASP A 52 -8.18 -10.75 5.52
CA ASP A 52 -7.37 -11.92 5.78
C ASP A 52 -6.16 -11.58 6.67
N PRO A 53 -5.99 -12.23 7.84
CA PRO A 53 -4.90 -11.92 8.77
C PRO A 53 -3.50 -12.09 8.16
N CYS A 54 -3.29 -13.16 7.38
CA CYS A 54 -2.00 -13.42 6.76
C CYS A 54 -1.68 -12.37 5.68
N LEU A 55 -2.67 -11.98 4.88
CA LEU A 55 -2.53 -10.91 3.91
C LEU A 55 -2.20 -9.57 4.57
N LYS A 56 -2.88 -9.20 5.66
CA LYS A 56 -2.58 -7.96 6.40
C LYS A 56 -1.11 -7.92 6.83
N CYS A 57 -0.61 -9.03 7.35
CA CYS A 57 0.80 -9.12 7.72
C CYS A 57 1.76 -9.23 6.53
N PHE A 58 1.33 -9.78 5.40
CA PHE A 58 2.06 -9.70 4.13
C PHE A 58 2.23 -8.25 3.69
N VAL A 59 1.15 -7.44 3.70
CA VAL A 59 1.20 -6.02 3.35
C VAL A 59 2.19 -5.28 4.24
N ARG A 60 2.12 -5.49 5.57
CA ARG A 60 3.13 -4.96 6.50
C ARG A 60 4.54 -5.35 6.09
N CYS A 61 4.78 -6.63 5.84
CA CYS A 61 6.11 -7.14 5.48
C CYS A 61 6.62 -6.47 4.20
N SER A 62 5.86 -6.53 3.11
CA SER A 62 6.28 -5.99 1.83
C SER A 62 6.50 -4.48 1.89
N SER A 63 5.57 -3.73 2.52
CA SER A 63 5.67 -2.28 2.58
C SER A 63 6.79 -1.80 3.51
N THR A 64 7.16 -2.58 4.53
CA THR A 64 8.36 -2.31 5.34
C THR A 64 9.63 -2.61 4.53
N SER A 65 9.69 -3.71 3.79
CA SER A 65 10.86 -4.07 2.97
C SER A 65 11.11 -3.09 1.82
N ILE A 66 10.05 -2.51 1.25
CA ILE A 66 10.13 -1.42 0.26
C ILE A 66 10.63 -0.11 0.90
N GLY A 67 10.44 0.06 2.22
CA GLY A 67 10.77 1.28 2.94
C GLY A 67 9.63 2.30 3.01
N TYR A 68 8.40 1.94 2.63
CA TYR A 68 7.22 2.81 2.81
C TYR A 68 6.88 3.04 4.27
N PHE A 69 7.24 2.11 5.15
CA PHE A 69 7.06 2.24 6.59
C PHE A 69 8.33 1.82 7.31
N ASN A 70 8.60 2.45 8.45
CA ASN A 70 9.62 1.97 9.37
C ASN A 70 9.13 0.79 10.24
N SER A 71 9.99 0.27 11.10
CA SER A 71 9.67 -0.86 11.99
C SER A 71 8.56 -0.58 13.00
N PHE A 72 8.27 0.70 13.30
CA PHE A 72 7.19 1.16 14.19
C PHE A 72 5.87 1.38 13.44
N GLY A 73 5.85 1.15 12.12
CA GLY A 73 4.67 1.34 11.28
C GLY A 73 4.34 2.80 10.98
N GLU A 74 5.34 3.68 11.04
CA GLU A 74 5.20 5.07 10.61
C GLU A 74 5.56 5.22 9.13
N PRO A 75 4.71 5.88 8.33
CA PRO A 75 4.94 6.05 6.90
C PRO A 75 6.17 6.94 6.65
N GLN A 76 6.94 6.59 5.63
CA GLN A 76 8.09 7.32 5.13
C GLN A 76 7.66 8.10 3.88
N ASP A 77 7.09 9.27 4.10
CA ASP A 77 6.40 10.05 3.07
C ASP A 77 7.28 10.33 1.84
N GLU A 78 8.56 10.63 2.03
CA GLU A 78 9.51 10.84 0.93
C GLU A 78 9.61 9.60 0.01
N VAL A 79 9.65 8.40 0.59
CA VAL A 79 9.73 7.15 -0.17
C VAL A 79 8.41 6.90 -0.88
N ILE A 80 7.27 7.13 -0.23
CA ILE A 80 5.95 6.95 -0.84
C ILE A 80 5.78 7.90 -2.03
N LEU A 81 6.08 9.18 -1.85
CA LEU A 81 5.97 10.22 -2.88
C LEU A 81 6.99 10.06 -4.01
N ARG A 82 8.11 9.36 -3.79
CA ARG A 82 9.03 9.00 -4.88
C ARG A 82 8.36 8.12 -5.94
N TYR A 83 7.46 7.22 -5.53
CA TYR A 83 6.74 6.33 -6.44
C TYR A 83 5.38 6.87 -6.85
N ALA A 84 4.79 7.78 -6.07
CA ALA A 84 3.50 8.40 -6.34
C ALA A 84 3.57 9.94 -6.17
N PRO A 85 4.40 10.65 -6.97
CA PRO A 85 4.66 12.08 -6.80
C PRO A 85 3.42 12.97 -6.98
N GLU A 86 2.40 12.46 -7.65
CA GLU A 86 1.12 13.11 -7.87
C GLU A 86 0.18 13.09 -6.66
N VAL A 87 0.50 12.29 -5.63
CA VAL A 87 -0.34 12.19 -4.42
C VAL A 87 -0.10 13.41 -3.54
N PRO A 88 -1.14 14.19 -3.19
CA PRO A 88 -1.00 15.29 -2.25
C PRO A 88 -0.61 14.78 -0.86
N GLN A 89 0.27 15.51 -0.16
CA GLN A 89 0.65 15.22 1.23
C GLN A 89 -0.58 15.02 2.15
N GLN A 90 -1.65 15.78 1.91
CA GLN A 90 -2.90 15.67 2.67
C GLN A 90 -3.52 14.27 2.63
N VAL A 91 -3.32 13.49 1.57
CA VAL A 91 -3.78 12.10 1.48
C VAL A 91 -3.02 11.23 2.49
N LEU A 92 -1.69 11.39 2.56
CA LEU A 92 -0.84 10.68 3.54
C LEU A 92 -1.24 11.05 4.96
N ASP A 93 -1.44 12.34 5.24
CA ASP A 93 -1.86 12.83 6.55
C ASP A 93 -3.23 12.28 6.96
N THR A 94 -4.17 12.21 6.00
CA THR A 94 -5.50 11.63 6.21
C THR A 94 -5.39 10.15 6.58
N CYS A 95 -4.62 9.36 5.83
CA CYS A 95 -4.45 7.93 6.09
C CYS A 95 -3.69 7.67 7.40
N ARG A 96 -2.70 8.50 7.72
CA ARG A 96 -1.98 8.47 9.00
C ARG A 96 -2.96 8.72 10.14
N ASN A 97 -3.79 9.76 10.05
CA ASN A 97 -4.76 10.10 11.08
C ASN A 97 -5.84 9.04 11.30
N GLN A 98 -6.31 8.39 10.22
CA GLN A 98 -7.30 7.30 10.32
C GLN A 98 -6.75 6.05 11.02
N THR A 99 -5.43 5.86 11.01
CA THR A 99 -4.77 4.65 11.52
C THR A 99 -3.92 4.89 12.77
N LYS A 100 -3.84 6.13 13.27
CA LYS A 100 -2.97 6.51 14.39
C LYS A 100 -3.20 5.74 15.70
N ASN A 101 -4.43 5.28 15.92
CA ASN A 101 -4.81 4.55 17.14
C ASN A 101 -4.77 3.02 16.94
N GLU A 102 -4.38 2.54 15.76
CA GLU A 102 -4.27 1.10 15.50
C GLU A 102 -2.94 0.56 16.05
N LEU A 103 -3.03 -0.36 17.00
CA LEU A 103 -1.86 -0.92 17.69
C LEU A 103 -1.32 -2.16 16.98
N ASP A 104 -2.18 -2.92 16.29
CA ASP A 104 -1.74 -4.04 15.47
C ASP A 104 -1.08 -3.49 14.20
N LEU A 105 0.24 -3.69 14.06
CA LEU A 105 0.98 -3.17 12.91
C LEU A 105 0.57 -3.80 11.57
N CYS A 106 0.08 -5.04 11.57
CA CYS A 106 -0.46 -5.64 10.34
C CYS A 106 -1.77 -4.96 9.95
N GLU A 107 -2.67 -4.72 10.92
CA GLU A 107 -3.91 -3.99 10.71
C GLU A 107 -3.67 -2.54 10.30
N LYS A 108 -2.77 -1.84 11.00
CA LYS A 108 -2.42 -0.43 10.77
C LYS A 108 -1.96 -0.22 9.34
N LEU A 109 -0.98 -0.99 8.88
CA LEU A 109 -0.40 -0.83 7.54
C LEU A 109 -1.36 -1.29 6.45
N PHE A 110 -2.17 -2.32 6.71
CA PHE A 110 -3.21 -2.73 5.77
C PHE A 110 -4.29 -1.65 5.60
N LYS A 111 -4.79 -1.09 6.70
CA LYS A 111 -5.75 0.03 6.68
C LYS A 111 -5.16 1.27 6.03
N TYR A 112 -3.90 1.59 6.33
CA TYR A 112 -3.20 2.73 5.71
C TYR A 112 -3.08 2.52 4.20
N SER A 113 -2.58 1.36 3.77
CA SER A 113 -2.43 1.02 2.35
C SER A 113 -3.77 1.08 1.62
N ARG A 114 -4.86 0.60 2.26
CA ARG A 114 -6.20 0.68 1.70
C ARG A 114 -6.70 2.12 1.58
N CYS A 115 -6.48 2.95 2.62
CA CYS A 115 -6.80 4.38 2.57
C CYS A 115 -6.04 5.07 1.43
N PHE A 116 -4.73 4.83 1.32
CA PHE A 116 -3.88 5.41 0.28
C PHE A 116 -4.35 5.00 -1.13
N ILE A 117 -4.64 3.72 -1.34
CA ILE A 117 -5.14 3.24 -2.63
C ILE A 117 -6.52 3.81 -2.97
N SER A 118 -7.35 4.15 -1.98
CA SER A 118 -8.66 4.75 -2.22
C SER A 118 -8.58 6.15 -2.84
N TYR A 119 -7.41 6.77 -2.90
CA TYR A 119 -7.18 8.00 -3.66
C TYR A 119 -7.18 7.76 -5.18
N PHE A 120 -6.82 6.55 -5.62
CA PHE A 120 -6.72 6.18 -7.04
C PHE A 120 -7.98 5.48 -7.58
N LEU A 121 -8.99 5.27 -6.74
CA LEU A 121 -10.26 4.60 -7.05
C LEU A 121 -11.41 5.62 -7.03
#